data_AF-A0A7S4UZ97-F1
#
_entry.id   AF-A0A7S4UZ97-F1
#
_cell.length_a   1.000
_cell.length_b   1.000
_cell.length_c   1.000
_cell.angle_alpha   90.00
_cell.angle_beta   90.00
_cell.angle_gamma   90.00
#
_symmetry.space_group_name_H-M   'P 1'
#
loop_
_entity.id
_entity.type
_entity.pdbx_description
1 polymer ?
#
loop_
_entity_poly.entity_id
_entity_poly.type
_entity_poly.pdbx_seq_one_letter_code
_entity_poly.pdbx_strand_id
1 'polypeptide(L)'
;MVEAVEPLTIDRLNEKEELILAQSTSQCCRCCCLQKSINWVLSEQDNFQPGTNPFESPNNGWIHEESSLLGRWCSWIMPGCRAAKYVQHAGAPPEAFKGENDDWCTVQTNVHTKGLTEEDRSASIVGTHEKECTCGYCFKFGDITFPVCNCFPLPYLETKDAKGVNVGKTVYICDMCCFVPKFDVFDASGKKKFRLRPDTCVCGMCVRFRCSRGGKGKCCRVPFLVRDPHTHQPLITAGNEKHAVIDTLWSGWKNECCSQKNAYHLAFPSGLSAEEKLLLTGSGLLIDLTMFEQQQDDN
;
A
#
# COMPACT_ATOMS: atom_id res chain seq x y z
N MET A 1 31.32 10.52 -0.52
CA MET A 1 31.01 9.08 -0.46
C MET A 1 29.60 8.98 0.11
N VAL A 2 28.65 8.43 -0.64
CA VAL A 2 27.29 8.20 -0.12
C VAL A 2 27.39 6.96 0.75
N GLU A 3 27.08 7.10 2.04
CA GLU A 3 27.06 5.97 2.97
C GLU A 3 26.05 4.92 2.47
N ALA A 4 26.45 3.65 2.49
CA ALA A 4 25.58 2.58 2.02
C ALA A 4 24.35 2.50 2.93
N VAL A 5 23.17 2.54 2.31
CA VAL A 5 21.90 2.47 3.01
C VAL A 5 21.74 1.08 3.62
N GLU A 6 21.53 1.02 4.93
CA GLU A 6 21.40 -0.25 5.63
C GLU A 6 20.11 -0.99 5.20
N PRO A 7 20.16 -2.31 4.87
CA PRO A 7 19.00 -3.07 4.41
C PRO A 7 17.89 -3.19 5.47
N LEU A 8 16.62 -3.01 5.09
CA LEU A 8 15.44 -3.22 5.95
C LEU A 8 15.16 -4.72 6.10
N THR A 9 15.95 -5.41 6.92
CA THR A 9 15.72 -6.81 7.30
C THR A 9 14.52 -6.92 8.25
N ILE A 10 14.05 -8.15 8.50
CA ILE A 10 12.96 -8.39 9.46
C ILE A 10 13.35 -7.92 10.89
N ASP A 11 14.60 -8.15 11.30
CA ASP A 11 15.08 -7.71 12.61
C ASP A 11 15.11 -6.18 12.71
N ARG A 12 15.58 -5.50 11.65
CA ARG A 12 15.57 -4.03 11.61
C ARG A 12 14.16 -3.48 11.55
N LEU A 13 13.23 -4.14 10.86
CA LEU A 13 11.81 -3.77 10.86
C LEU A 13 11.22 -3.78 12.29
N ASN A 14 11.70 -4.67 13.17
CA ASN A 14 11.31 -4.70 14.57
C ASN A 14 11.63 -3.38 15.30
N GLU A 15 12.69 -2.70 14.91
CA GLU A 15 13.18 -1.47 15.54
C GLU A 15 12.46 -0.21 15.02
N LYS A 16 11.80 -0.30 13.87
CA LYS A 16 11.20 0.88 13.21
C LYS A 16 9.80 1.19 13.73
N GLU A 17 9.56 2.44 14.04
CA GLU A 17 8.23 2.92 14.45
C GLU A 17 7.40 3.40 13.25
N GLU A 18 8.08 3.83 12.18
CA GLU A 18 7.48 4.40 10.98
C GLU A 18 8.18 3.88 9.72
N LEU A 19 7.45 3.82 8.61
CA LEU A 19 7.98 3.56 7.27
C LEU A 19 7.30 4.46 6.24
N ILE A 20 8.01 4.76 5.17
CA ILE A 20 7.42 5.28 3.94
C ILE A 20 7.36 4.15 2.92
N LEU A 21 6.17 3.92 2.37
CA LEU A 21 5.91 3.02 1.24
C LEU A 21 5.58 3.88 0.02
N ALA A 22 6.47 3.93 -0.96
CA ALA A 22 6.33 4.80 -2.12
C ALA A 22 6.31 3.98 -3.41
N GLN A 23 5.28 4.17 -4.23
CA GLN A 23 5.10 3.46 -5.49
C GLN A 23 6.15 3.86 -6.53
N SER A 24 7.04 2.95 -6.89
CA SER A 24 8.09 3.26 -7.85
C SER A 24 7.57 3.36 -9.27
N THR A 25 6.54 2.59 -9.66
CA THR A 25 5.98 2.57 -11.02
C THR A 25 4.71 3.39 -11.16
N SER A 26 4.51 4.01 -12.32
CA SER A 26 3.31 4.79 -12.66
C SER A 26 2.10 3.88 -12.89
N GLN A 27 0.97 4.20 -12.25
CA GLN A 27 -0.34 3.63 -12.60
C GLN A 27 -0.89 4.38 -13.82
N CYS A 28 -0.42 4.07 -15.03
CA CYS A 28 -1.05 4.61 -16.24
C CYS A 28 -2.28 3.77 -16.61
N CYS A 29 -3.46 4.13 -16.13
CA CYS A 29 -4.71 3.42 -16.44
C CYS A 29 -5.47 4.13 -17.55
N ARG A 30 -4.97 4.00 -18.78
CA ARG A 30 -5.85 4.20 -19.94
C ARG A 30 -6.49 2.88 -20.31
N CYS A 31 -7.76 2.92 -20.72
CA CYS A 31 -8.46 1.79 -21.30
C CYS A 31 -7.55 1.12 -22.36
N CYS A 32 -7.37 -0.21 -22.24
CA CYS A 32 -6.48 -1.04 -23.06
C CYS A 32 -4.96 -0.85 -22.90
N CYS A 33 -4.46 -0.04 -21.96
CA CYS A 33 -3.05 -0.05 -21.59
C CYS A 33 -2.75 -1.26 -20.70
N LEU A 34 -1.81 -2.09 -21.11
CA LEU A 34 -1.34 -3.22 -20.31
C LEU A 34 -0.55 -2.67 -19.13
N GLN A 35 -1.15 -2.74 -17.94
CA GLN A 35 -0.59 -2.20 -16.72
C GLN A 35 0.75 -2.88 -16.40
N LYS A 36 1.76 -2.04 -16.14
CA LYS A 36 3.08 -2.48 -15.67
C LYS A 36 3.01 -3.06 -14.27
N SER A 37 4.12 -3.61 -13.79
CA SER A 37 4.15 -4.13 -12.42
C SER A 37 4.02 -2.95 -11.47
N ILE A 38 3.16 -3.05 -10.47
CA ILE A 38 3.05 -2.06 -9.41
C ILE A 38 4.12 -2.38 -8.37
N ASN A 39 5.21 -1.63 -8.44
CA ASN A 39 6.34 -1.84 -7.57
C ASN A 39 6.46 -0.70 -6.57
N TRP A 40 7.15 -0.96 -5.45
CA TRP A 40 7.27 -0.04 -4.33
C TRP A 40 8.70 0.01 -3.80
N VAL A 41 9.06 1.16 -3.24
CA VAL A 41 10.26 1.31 -2.43
C VAL A 41 9.89 1.62 -0.99
N LEU A 42 10.73 1.17 -0.07
CA LEU A 42 10.59 1.36 1.37
C LEU A 42 11.73 2.24 1.87
N SER A 43 11.42 3.26 2.66
CA SER A 43 12.42 4.10 3.32
C SER A 43 12.11 4.32 4.79
N GLU A 44 13.17 4.40 5.60
CA GLU A 44 13.14 4.53 7.06
C GLU A 44 13.21 5.98 7.53
N GLN A 45 12.46 6.90 6.90
CA GLN A 45 12.48 8.29 7.35
C GLN A 45 11.58 8.48 8.58
N ASP A 46 12.22 8.57 9.74
CA ASP A 46 11.60 9.09 10.95
C ASP A 46 11.22 10.56 10.69
N ASN A 47 9.93 10.89 10.79
CA ASN A 47 9.39 12.23 10.53
C ASN A 47 9.52 12.70 9.07
N PHE A 48 8.83 12.04 8.14
CA PHE A 48 8.59 12.59 6.79
C PHE A 48 8.26 14.10 6.88
N GLN A 49 9.17 14.93 6.39
CA GLN A 49 8.95 16.36 6.38
C GLN A 49 8.09 16.73 5.17
N PRO A 50 6.96 17.42 5.38
CA PRO A 50 6.14 17.93 4.29
C PRO A 50 7.01 18.60 3.21
N GLY A 51 7.02 18.03 2.00
CA GLY A 51 7.70 18.58 0.84
C GLY A 51 9.03 17.94 0.46
N THR A 52 9.48 16.91 1.18
CA THR A 52 10.48 15.98 0.64
C THR A 52 9.81 15.10 -0.42
N ASN A 53 10.59 14.68 -1.42
CA ASN A 53 10.10 13.72 -2.41
C ASN A 53 10.29 12.30 -1.83
N PRO A 54 9.21 11.57 -1.51
CA PRO A 54 9.33 10.23 -0.94
C PRO A 54 10.07 9.26 -1.88
N PHE A 55 10.10 9.52 -3.19
CA PHE A 55 10.79 8.70 -4.18
C PHE A 55 12.30 8.93 -4.27
N GLU A 56 12.80 10.05 -3.74
CA GLU A 56 14.24 10.38 -3.72
C GLU A 56 14.91 9.98 -2.41
N SER A 57 14.11 9.45 -1.47
CA SER A 57 14.60 9.03 -0.17
C SER A 57 15.52 7.81 -0.31
N PRO A 58 16.54 7.67 0.55
CA PRO A 58 17.35 6.46 0.59
C PRO A 58 16.44 5.24 0.81
N ASN A 59 16.45 4.30 -0.13
CA ASN A 59 15.58 3.13 -0.09
C ASN A 59 16.29 2.00 0.64
N ASN A 60 15.74 1.58 1.78
CA ASN A 60 16.23 0.48 2.61
C ASN A 60 15.61 -0.86 2.21
N GLY A 61 14.51 -0.84 1.45
CA GLY A 61 13.85 -2.04 0.95
C GLY A 61 13.05 -1.73 -0.32
N TRP A 62 12.53 -2.78 -0.94
CA TRP A 62 11.70 -2.65 -2.14
C TRP A 62 10.70 -3.81 -2.24
N ILE A 63 9.66 -3.61 -3.02
CA ILE A 63 8.60 -4.59 -3.25
C ILE A 63 8.32 -4.66 -4.74
N HIS A 64 8.41 -5.84 -5.36
CA HIS A 64 7.91 -6.02 -6.73
C HIS A 64 6.63 -6.83 -6.76
N GLU A 65 5.87 -6.59 -7.82
CA GLU A 65 4.66 -7.33 -8.11
C GLU A 65 4.92 -8.51 -9.06
N GLU A 66 4.33 -9.67 -8.72
CA GLU A 66 4.27 -10.89 -9.51
C GLU A 66 2.81 -11.21 -9.87
N SER A 67 2.24 -10.43 -10.78
CA SER A 67 0.86 -10.61 -11.26
C SER A 67 0.83 -11.08 -12.71
N SER A 68 -0.07 -12.01 -13.03
CA SER A 68 -0.26 -12.49 -14.41
C SER A 68 -0.76 -11.37 -15.34
N LEU A 69 -0.44 -11.47 -16.63
CA LEU A 69 -0.91 -10.55 -17.66
C LEU A 69 -2.44 -10.39 -17.65
N LEU A 70 -3.16 -11.51 -17.51
CA LEU A 70 -4.62 -11.51 -17.47
C LEU A 70 -5.14 -10.75 -16.25
N GLY A 71 -4.53 -10.97 -15.08
CA GLY A 71 -4.87 -10.23 -13.86
C GLY A 71 -4.70 -8.73 -14.02
N ARG A 72 -3.59 -8.29 -14.63
CA ARG A 72 -3.31 -6.88 -14.92
C ARG A 72 -4.25 -6.30 -15.99
N TRP A 73 -4.57 -7.06 -17.03
CA TRP A 73 -5.50 -6.61 -18.07
C TRP A 73 -6.92 -6.38 -17.54
N CYS A 74 -7.40 -7.26 -16.65
CA CYS A 74 -8.69 -7.08 -15.98
C CYS A 74 -8.69 -5.94 -14.94
N SER A 75 -7.52 -5.36 -14.63
CA SER A 75 -7.40 -4.30 -13.62
C SER A 75 -8.05 -2.99 -14.04
N TRP A 76 -8.18 -2.74 -15.34
CA TRP A 76 -8.91 -1.56 -15.81
C TRP A 76 -10.40 -1.60 -15.43
N ILE A 77 -11.02 -2.79 -15.44
CA ILE A 77 -12.44 -2.94 -15.10
C ILE A 77 -12.60 -3.15 -13.60
N MET A 78 -11.70 -3.93 -12.99
CA MET A 78 -11.79 -4.32 -11.58
C MET A 78 -10.40 -4.63 -10.99
N PRO A 79 -9.59 -3.62 -10.61
CA PRO A 79 -8.21 -3.83 -10.11
C PRO A 79 -8.22 -4.61 -8.80
N GLY A 80 -9.21 -4.34 -7.95
CA GLY A 80 -9.41 -5.09 -6.72
C GLY A 80 -9.78 -6.57 -6.93
N CYS A 81 -10.19 -6.98 -8.13
CA CYS A 81 -10.58 -8.35 -8.40
C CYS A 81 -9.41 -9.28 -8.71
N ARG A 82 -8.27 -8.76 -9.18
CA ARG A 82 -7.19 -9.63 -9.68
C ARG A 82 -6.49 -10.40 -8.56
N ALA A 83 -5.96 -11.57 -8.89
CA ALA A 83 -4.92 -12.18 -8.07
C ALA A 83 -3.66 -11.32 -8.15
N ALA A 84 -3.00 -11.11 -7.02
CA ALA A 84 -1.78 -10.32 -6.93
C ALA A 84 -0.85 -10.93 -5.90
N LYS A 85 0.45 -10.90 -6.21
CA LYS A 85 1.52 -11.29 -5.28
C LYS A 85 2.56 -10.19 -5.27
N TYR A 86 2.95 -9.76 -4.09
CA TYR A 86 3.99 -8.77 -3.85
C TYR A 86 5.10 -9.44 -3.05
N VAL A 87 6.34 -9.28 -3.48
CA VAL A 87 7.51 -9.83 -2.77
C VAL A 87 8.31 -8.66 -2.22
N GLN A 88 8.49 -8.62 -0.90
CA GLN A 88 9.25 -7.59 -0.22
C GLN A 88 10.70 -8.05 0.00
N HIS A 89 11.63 -7.18 -0.32
CA HIS A 89 13.07 -7.40 -0.26
C HIS A 89 13.74 -6.36 0.65
N ALA A 90 14.81 -6.79 1.31
CA ALA A 90 15.72 -5.91 2.03
C ALA A 90 16.82 -5.37 1.10
N GLY A 91 17.23 -4.13 1.32
CA GLY A 91 18.32 -3.47 0.61
C GLY A 91 17.84 -2.53 -0.49
N ALA A 92 18.80 -1.98 -1.25
CA ALA A 92 18.51 -1.11 -2.36
C ALA A 92 17.84 -1.88 -3.52
N PRO A 93 16.88 -1.27 -4.23
CA PRO A 93 16.29 -1.88 -5.42
C PRO A 93 17.34 -2.05 -6.54
N PRO A 94 17.32 -3.16 -7.29
CA PRO A 94 18.16 -3.36 -8.47
C PRO A 94 17.95 -2.24 -9.51
N GLU A 95 18.95 -1.96 -10.34
CA GLU A 95 18.84 -0.88 -11.35
C GLU A 95 17.69 -1.12 -12.35
N ALA A 96 17.43 -2.37 -12.72
CA ALA A 96 16.31 -2.73 -13.59
C ALA A 96 14.93 -2.32 -13.02
N PHE A 97 14.81 -2.28 -11.69
CA PHE A 97 13.60 -1.87 -10.98
C PHE A 97 13.30 -0.37 -11.16
N LYS A 98 14.33 0.46 -11.32
CA LYS A 98 14.20 1.92 -11.46
C LYS A 98 13.75 2.35 -12.86
N GLY A 99 14.15 1.60 -13.89
CA GLY A 99 13.91 1.91 -15.31
C GLY A 99 12.52 1.58 -15.84
N GLU A 100 11.63 0.97 -15.04
CA GLU A 100 10.31 0.54 -15.53
C GLU A 100 9.38 1.73 -15.88
N ASN A 101 9.72 2.98 -15.59
CA ASN A 101 8.89 4.15 -15.95
C ASN A 101 9.24 4.85 -17.25
N ASP A 102 10.32 4.46 -17.93
CA ASP A 102 10.89 5.33 -18.97
C ASP A 102 10.06 5.36 -20.28
N ASP A 103 9.13 4.41 -20.44
CA ASP A 103 8.23 4.37 -21.60
C ASP A 103 6.79 4.12 -21.17
N TRP A 104 5.93 5.14 -21.27
CA TRP A 104 4.50 5.08 -20.92
C TRP A 104 3.70 4.03 -21.70
N CYS A 105 4.24 3.49 -22.80
CA CYS A 105 3.60 2.50 -23.68
C CYS A 105 4.16 1.07 -23.56
N THR A 106 5.12 0.80 -22.69
CA THR A 106 5.71 -0.55 -22.64
C THR A 106 4.74 -1.55 -22.01
N VAL A 107 4.32 -2.49 -22.85
CA VAL A 107 3.56 -3.67 -22.44
C VAL A 107 4.47 -4.61 -21.67
N GLN A 108 4.07 -4.95 -20.44
CA GLN A 108 4.66 -6.09 -19.74
C GLN A 108 3.73 -7.30 -19.89
N THR A 109 4.16 -8.30 -20.66
CA THR A 109 3.44 -9.57 -20.82
C THR A 109 3.83 -10.64 -19.80
N ASN A 110 4.97 -10.46 -19.12
CA ASN A 110 5.51 -11.42 -18.17
C ASN A 110 4.98 -11.17 -16.77
N VAL A 111 4.91 -12.25 -15.98
CA VAL A 111 4.52 -12.21 -14.56
C VAL A 111 5.49 -11.33 -13.76
N HIS A 112 6.77 -11.37 -14.11
CA HIS A 112 7.84 -10.69 -13.39
C HIS A 112 8.18 -9.35 -14.02
N THR A 113 8.49 -8.37 -13.17
CA THR A 113 9.04 -7.05 -13.52
C THR A 113 10.11 -7.15 -14.59
N LYS A 114 9.97 -6.33 -15.65
CA LYS A 114 10.88 -6.33 -16.78
C LYS A 114 12.32 -6.04 -16.32
N GLY A 115 13.25 -6.94 -16.69
CA GLY A 115 14.67 -6.78 -16.40
C GLY A 115 15.13 -7.31 -15.05
N LEU A 116 14.20 -7.72 -14.17
CA LEU A 116 14.53 -8.32 -12.88
C LEU A 116 14.96 -9.79 -13.09
N THR A 117 16.17 -10.15 -12.65
CA THR A 117 16.70 -11.51 -12.79
C THR A 117 16.08 -12.45 -11.76
N GLU A 118 16.27 -13.77 -11.92
CA GLU A 118 15.89 -14.75 -10.88
C GLU A 118 16.69 -14.55 -9.59
N GLU A 119 17.97 -14.17 -9.73
CA GLU A 119 18.86 -13.86 -8.60
C GLU A 119 18.33 -12.67 -7.81
N ASP A 120 17.93 -11.58 -8.48
CA ASP A 120 17.31 -10.42 -7.83
C ASP A 120 16.01 -10.78 -7.12
N ARG A 121 15.17 -11.62 -7.75
CA ARG A 121 13.86 -12.04 -7.20
C ARG A 121 13.94 -13.00 -6.04
N SER A 122 15.07 -13.69 -5.88
CA SER A 122 15.30 -14.63 -4.77
C SER A 122 16.19 -14.05 -3.68
N ALA A 123 16.86 -12.93 -3.94
CA ALA A 123 17.75 -12.28 -2.99
C ALA A 123 16.98 -11.54 -1.88
N SER A 124 17.46 -11.68 -0.65
CA SER A 124 17.10 -10.82 0.50
C SER A 124 15.59 -10.67 0.74
N ILE A 125 14.80 -11.73 0.51
CA ILE A 125 13.35 -11.71 0.74
C ILE A 125 13.09 -11.51 2.24
N VAL A 126 12.22 -10.55 2.56
CA VAL A 126 11.70 -10.28 3.90
C VAL A 126 10.36 -10.98 4.11
N GLY A 127 9.50 -10.97 3.08
CA GLY A 127 8.21 -11.62 3.12
C GLY A 127 7.43 -11.43 1.81
N THR A 128 6.24 -12.03 1.77
CA THR A 128 5.35 -11.95 0.60
C THR A 128 3.95 -11.56 1.02
N HIS A 129 3.26 -10.80 0.17
CA HIS A 129 1.87 -10.44 0.35
C HIS A 129 1.06 -10.88 -0.86
N GLU A 130 0.11 -11.79 -0.70
CA GLU A 130 -0.58 -12.41 -1.82
C GLU A 130 -2.09 -12.53 -1.62
N LYS A 131 -2.81 -12.50 -2.73
CA LYS A 131 -4.24 -12.70 -2.78
C LYS A 131 -4.62 -13.42 -4.06
N GLU A 132 -5.68 -14.20 -3.94
CA GLU A 132 -6.38 -14.76 -5.08
C GLU A 132 -7.33 -13.73 -5.72
N CYS A 133 -7.99 -14.17 -6.80
CA CYS A 133 -9.07 -13.41 -7.40
C CYS A 133 -10.22 -13.19 -6.39
N THR A 134 -10.68 -11.95 -6.24
CA THR A 134 -11.75 -11.55 -5.31
C THR A 134 -12.78 -10.67 -6.02
N CYS A 135 -13.89 -10.31 -5.38
CA CYS A 135 -14.74 -9.24 -5.89
C CYS A 135 -14.27 -7.89 -5.34
N GLY A 136 -13.49 -7.16 -6.13
CA GLY A 136 -13.08 -5.78 -5.86
C GLY A 136 -14.00 -4.72 -6.44
N TYR A 137 -15.16 -5.09 -6.99
CA TYR A 137 -16.05 -4.14 -7.65
C TYR A 137 -16.81 -3.28 -6.64
N CYS A 138 -16.74 -1.98 -6.84
CA CYS A 138 -17.63 -1.02 -6.22
C CYS A 138 -18.74 -0.66 -7.21
N PHE A 139 -20.01 -0.84 -6.84
CA PHE A 139 -21.17 -0.39 -7.61
C PHE A 139 -21.17 1.13 -7.68
N LYS A 140 -21.27 1.71 -8.87
CA LYS A 140 -21.51 3.15 -9.00
C LYS A 140 -23.03 3.42 -8.95
N PHE A 141 -23.45 4.37 -8.13
CA PHE A 141 -24.81 4.95 -8.19
C PHE A 141 -24.66 6.45 -8.44
N GLY A 142 -24.81 6.86 -9.70
CA GLY A 142 -24.33 8.17 -10.16
C GLY A 142 -22.80 8.26 -10.07
N ASP A 143 -22.29 9.40 -9.60
CA ASP A 143 -20.84 9.65 -9.42
C ASP A 143 -20.29 9.06 -8.10
N ILE A 144 -21.15 8.45 -7.29
CA ILE A 144 -20.77 7.88 -6.00
C ILE A 144 -20.47 6.39 -6.19
N THR A 145 -19.25 6.00 -5.83
CA THR A 145 -18.77 4.62 -5.89
C THR A 145 -19.01 3.93 -4.54
N PHE A 146 -19.81 2.87 -4.53
CA PHE A 146 -20.20 2.08 -3.35
C PHE A 146 -19.51 0.73 -3.38
N PRO A 147 -18.73 0.34 -2.36
CA PRO A 147 -18.22 -1.02 -2.27
C PRO A 147 -19.39 -2.01 -2.20
N VAL A 148 -19.43 -3.02 -3.09
CA VAL A 148 -20.53 -3.99 -3.11
C VAL A 148 -20.41 -4.90 -1.89
N CYS A 149 -21.26 -4.65 -0.92
CA CYS A 149 -21.28 -5.35 0.36
C CYS A 149 -21.69 -6.82 0.32
N ASN A 150 -22.23 -7.29 -0.81
CA ASN A 150 -22.69 -8.67 -1.00
C ASN A 150 -21.76 -9.49 -1.93
N CYS A 151 -20.59 -8.97 -2.24
CA CYS A 151 -19.67 -9.59 -3.17
C CYS A 151 -18.73 -10.55 -2.44
N PHE A 152 -18.91 -11.85 -2.62
CA PHE A 152 -18.00 -12.88 -2.11
C PHE A 152 -17.11 -13.44 -3.23
N PRO A 153 -15.80 -13.62 -2.98
CA PRO A 153 -15.08 -13.29 -1.75
C PRO A 153 -14.68 -11.80 -1.68
N LEU A 154 -14.71 -11.22 -0.48
CA LEU A 154 -14.22 -9.86 -0.23
C LEU A 154 -12.71 -9.76 -0.49
N PRO A 155 -12.19 -8.59 -0.91
CA PRO A 155 -10.75 -8.40 -1.08
C PRO A 155 -9.99 -8.69 0.22
N TYR A 156 -8.89 -9.41 0.09
CA TYR A 156 -7.96 -9.68 1.19
C TYR A 156 -6.53 -9.67 0.65
N LEU A 157 -5.55 -9.68 1.56
CA LEU A 157 -4.14 -9.91 1.28
C LEU A 157 -3.54 -10.70 2.44
N GLU A 158 -3.07 -11.90 2.16
CA GLU A 158 -2.35 -12.76 3.10
C GLU A 158 -0.87 -12.35 3.13
N THR A 159 -0.27 -12.30 4.31
CA THR A 159 1.15 -11.98 4.49
C THR A 159 1.87 -13.20 5.03
N LYS A 160 2.99 -13.54 4.39
CA LYS A 160 3.86 -14.64 4.78
C LYS A 160 5.28 -14.11 5.00
N ASP A 161 6.01 -14.74 5.91
CA ASP A 161 7.42 -14.45 6.15
C ASP A 161 8.30 -14.93 4.97
N ALA A 162 9.61 -14.69 5.06
CA ALA A 162 10.58 -15.14 4.06
C ALA A 162 10.62 -16.67 3.85
N LYS A 163 10.13 -17.46 4.83
CA LYS A 163 10.06 -18.92 4.77
C LYS A 163 8.72 -19.42 4.23
N GLY A 164 7.80 -18.52 3.91
CA GLY A 164 6.45 -18.84 3.46
C GLY A 164 5.48 -19.22 4.59
N VAL A 165 5.87 -19.01 5.86
CA VAL A 165 4.99 -19.21 7.01
C VAL A 165 3.98 -18.07 7.08
N ASN A 166 2.71 -18.40 7.23
CA ASN A 166 1.64 -17.41 7.33
C ASN A 166 1.80 -16.59 8.62
N VAL A 167 1.89 -15.27 8.46
CA VAL A 167 1.94 -14.28 9.53
C VAL A 167 0.53 -13.79 9.89
N GLY A 168 -0.35 -13.69 8.88
CA GLY A 168 -1.70 -13.19 9.03
C GLY A 168 -2.27 -12.69 7.73
N LYS A 169 -3.41 -12.00 7.80
CA LYS A 169 -4.06 -11.42 6.61
C LYS A 169 -4.84 -10.17 6.94
N THR A 170 -4.96 -9.31 5.94
CA THR A 170 -5.83 -8.14 5.99
C THR A 170 -7.01 -8.37 5.08
N VAL A 171 -8.21 -8.07 5.56
CA VAL A 171 -9.47 -8.35 4.85
C VAL A 171 -10.31 -7.08 4.81
N TYR A 172 -10.79 -6.71 3.63
CA TYR A 172 -11.78 -5.66 3.47
C TYR A 172 -13.08 -6.08 4.17
N ILE A 173 -13.68 -5.16 4.92
CA ILE A 173 -14.93 -5.40 5.64
C ILE A 173 -15.99 -4.46 5.11
N CYS A 174 -17.07 -5.03 4.55
CA CYS A 174 -18.31 -4.29 4.46
C CYS A 174 -19.18 -4.52 5.72
N ASP A 175 -19.66 -3.41 6.29
CA ASP A 175 -20.79 -3.39 7.22
C ASP A 175 -21.81 -2.34 6.75
N MET A 176 -22.90 -2.13 7.49
CA MET A 176 -23.98 -1.17 7.13
C MET A 176 -23.51 0.26 6.83
N CYS A 177 -22.32 0.67 7.28
CA CYS A 177 -21.69 1.93 6.90
C CYS A 177 -20.83 1.74 5.64
N CYS A 178 -21.48 1.49 4.50
CA CYS A 178 -20.82 1.16 3.22
C CYS A 178 -19.95 2.30 2.67
N PHE A 179 -20.15 3.53 3.13
CA PHE A 179 -19.44 4.73 2.66
C PHE A 179 -18.03 4.88 3.22
N VAL A 180 -17.63 4.01 4.15
CA VAL A 180 -16.36 4.11 4.85
C VAL A 180 -15.58 2.83 4.60
N PRO A 181 -14.45 2.89 3.90
CA PRO A 181 -13.63 1.70 3.74
C PRO A 181 -13.08 1.26 5.10
N LYS A 182 -13.20 -0.04 5.36
CA LYS A 182 -12.76 -0.69 6.61
C LYS A 182 -11.99 -1.94 6.26
N PHE A 183 -10.94 -2.21 7.00
CA PHE A 183 -10.17 -3.44 6.89
C PHE A 183 -9.95 -4.01 8.28
N ASP A 184 -10.15 -5.31 8.45
CA ASP A 184 -9.77 -6.02 9.65
C ASP A 184 -8.46 -6.77 9.39
N VAL A 185 -7.54 -6.68 10.35
CA VAL A 185 -6.24 -7.34 10.31
C VAL A 185 -6.27 -8.51 11.26
N PHE A 186 -5.99 -9.70 10.75
CA PHE A 186 -6.00 -10.96 11.49
C PHE A 186 -4.59 -11.52 11.57
N ASP A 187 -4.21 -12.07 12.72
CA ASP A 187 -2.97 -12.84 12.85
C ASP A 187 -3.09 -14.24 12.20
N ALA A 188 -1.99 -14.99 12.22
CA ALA A 188 -1.91 -16.36 11.71
C ALA A 188 -2.93 -17.32 12.35
N SER A 189 -3.36 -17.05 13.59
CA SER A 189 -4.37 -17.86 14.29
C SER A 189 -5.81 -17.51 13.88
N GLY A 190 -5.99 -16.50 13.04
CA GLY A 190 -7.29 -15.97 12.66
C GLY A 190 -7.90 -15.05 13.72
N LYS A 191 -7.14 -14.66 14.75
CA LYS A 191 -7.61 -13.69 15.74
C LYS A 191 -7.44 -12.29 15.18
N LYS A 192 -8.50 -11.49 15.28
CA LYS A 192 -8.50 -10.09 14.86
C LYS A 192 -7.60 -9.28 15.79
N LYS A 193 -6.60 -8.61 15.23
CA LYS A 193 -5.62 -7.77 15.92
C LYS A 193 -5.92 -6.29 15.82
N PHE A 194 -6.32 -5.82 14.63
CA PHE A 194 -6.57 -4.41 14.39
C PHE A 194 -7.79 -4.20 13.50
N ARG A 195 -8.31 -2.98 13.54
CA ARG A 195 -9.22 -2.45 12.51
C ARG A 195 -8.62 -1.18 11.92
N LEU A 196 -8.46 -1.16 10.60
CA LEU A 196 -8.05 0.00 9.83
C LEU A 196 -9.30 0.70 9.30
N ARG A 197 -9.49 1.96 9.66
CA ARG A 197 -10.57 2.79 9.10
C ARG A 197 -10.29 4.28 9.29
N PRO A 198 -10.81 5.12 8.40
CA PRO A 198 -10.89 6.54 8.64
C PRO A 198 -11.74 6.90 9.88
N ASP A 199 -11.50 8.08 10.43
CA ASP A 199 -12.50 8.75 11.25
C ASP A 199 -13.76 9.02 10.41
N THR A 200 -14.92 9.03 11.07
CA THR A 200 -16.22 9.27 10.42
C THR A 200 -16.80 10.61 10.89
N CYS A 201 -17.01 11.55 9.97
CA CYS A 201 -17.77 12.79 10.23
C CYS A 201 -19.06 12.82 9.39
N VAL A 202 -19.53 14.02 9.03
CA VAL A 202 -20.69 14.26 8.19
C VAL A 202 -20.51 13.54 6.85
N CYS A 203 -21.50 12.71 6.47
CA CYS A 203 -21.47 11.84 5.29
C CYS A 203 -20.42 10.71 5.30
N GLY A 204 -19.90 10.34 6.47
CA GLY A 204 -19.16 9.09 6.66
C GLY A 204 -17.65 9.19 6.57
N MET A 205 -17.05 10.22 5.98
CA MET A 205 -15.58 10.30 5.85
C MET A 205 -15.01 11.61 6.41
N CYS A 206 -14.18 11.52 7.46
CA CYS A 206 -13.38 12.66 7.94
C CYS A 206 -12.25 12.99 6.98
N VAL A 207 -12.54 13.80 5.97
CA VAL A 207 -11.50 14.48 5.20
C VAL A 207 -10.75 15.42 6.14
N ARG A 208 -9.49 15.10 6.44
CA ARG A 208 -8.62 16.00 7.19
C ARG A 208 -8.07 17.03 6.22
N PHE A 209 -8.52 18.27 6.35
CA PHE A 209 -7.98 19.40 5.62
C PHE A 209 -6.72 19.90 6.34
N ARG A 210 -5.56 19.86 5.66
CA ARG A 210 -4.36 20.56 6.14
C ARG A 210 -4.43 22.02 5.67
N CYS A 211 -5.16 22.86 6.40
CA CYS A 211 -5.24 24.31 6.13
C CYS A 211 -4.03 25.11 6.65
N SER A 212 -2.93 24.47 7.03
CA SER A 212 -1.72 25.15 7.47
C SER A 212 -1.03 25.83 6.28
N ARG A 213 -1.16 27.16 6.14
CA ARG A 213 -0.37 28.00 5.23
C ARG A 213 1.12 27.65 5.37
N GLY A 214 1.66 26.89 4.41
CA GLY A 214 3.08 26.54 4.35
C GLY A 214 3.42 25.05 4.50
N GLY A 215 2.47 24.19 4.86
CA GLY A 215 2.70 22.75 4.92
C GLY A 215 2.61 22.09 3.54
N LYS A 216 3.73 21.58 3.01
CA LYS A 216 3.75 20.86 1.71
C LYS A 216 3.17 19.43 1.88
N GLY A 217 1.87 19.27 1.69
CA GLY A 217 1.13 18.00 1.83
C GLY A 217 -0.19 18.01 1.04
N LYS A 218 -0.91 16.88 0.95
CA LYS A 218 -2.24 16.85 0.32
C LYS A 218 -3.16 17.77 1.12
N CYS A 219 -3.82 18.71 0.43
CA CYS A 219 -4.75 19.66 1.05
C CYS A 219 -5.88 18.91 1.76
N CYS A 220 -6.41 17.88 1.10
CA CYS A 220 -7.46 17.00 1.58
C CYS A 220 -6.94 15.56 1.60
N ARG A 221 -7.01 14.89 2.75
CA ARG A 221 -6.62 13.48 2.85
C ARG A 221 -7.47 12.72 3.84
N VAL A 222 -7.55 11.40 3.64
CA VAL A 222 -8.33 10.50 4.49
C VAL A 222 -7.37 9.45 5.06
N PRO A 223 -6.87 9.65 6.30
CA PRO A 223 -5.96 8.69 6.93
C PRO A 223 -6.72 7.43 7.37
N PHE A 224 -6.10 6.26 7.22
CA PHE A 224 -6.59 5.01 7.80
C PHE A 224 -5.93 4.79 9.16
N LEU A 225 -6.65 5.11 10.24
CA LEU A 225 -6.13 4.93 11.60
C LEU A 225 -6.14 3.45 11.98
N VAL A 226 -5.05 3.01 12.60
CA VAL A 226 -4.95 1.67 13.21
C VAL A 226 -5.66 1.73 14.56
N ARG A 227 -6.71 0.92 14.71
CA ARG A 227 -7.57 0.93 15.89
C ARG A 227 -7.60 -0.42 16.58
N ASP A 228 -7.87 -0.36 17.87
CA ASP A 228 -8.23 -1.54 18.65
C ASP A 228 -9.48 -2.23 18.05
N PRO A 229 -9.48 -3.56 17.92
CA PRO A 229 -10.50 -4.28 17.17
C PRO A 229 -11.87 -4.32 17.87
N HIS A 230 -11.93 -4.02 19.18
CA HIS A 230 -13.14 -4.10 19.99
C HIS A 230 -13.67 -2.70 20.36
N THR A 231 -12.80 -1.83 20.87
CA THR A 231 -13.15 -0.48 21.32
C THR A 231 -13.17 0.53 20.17
N HIS A 232 -12.52 0.19 19.05
CA HIS A 232 -12.34 1.07 17.89
C HIS A 232 -11.63 2.39 18.21
N GLN A 233 -10.93 2.48 19.34
CA GLN A 233 -10.10 3.63 19.64
C GLN A 233 -8.80 3.58 18.82
N PRO A 234 -8.32 4.73 18.29
CA PRO A 234 -7.02 4.81 17.63
C PRO A 234 -5.91 4.36 18.58
N LEU A 235 -5.00 3.53 18.09
CA LEU A 235 -3.79 3.15 18.81
C LEU A 235 -2.74 4.25 18.64
N ILE A 236 -1.86 4.40 19.63
CA ILE A 236 -0.75 5.36 19.62
C ILE A 236 0.53 4.71 19.08
N THR A 237 1.34 5.50 18.38
CA THR A 237 2.70 5.09 18.02
C THR A 237 3.63 5.23 19.21
N ALA A 238 4.73 4.48 19.19
CA ALA A 238 5.82 4.74 20.11
C ALA A 238 6.39 6.16 19.85
N GLY A 239 6.95 6.78 20.90
CA GLY A 239 7.74 8.01 20.79
C GLY A 239 7.00 9.35 20.60
N ASN A 240 5.74 9.41 20.13
CA ASN A 240 5.22 10.68 19.57
C ASN A 240 3.80 11.13 19.94
N GLU A 241 3.07 10.46 20.84
CA GLU A 241 1.64 10.76 21.15
C GLU A 241 0.72 10.81 19.90
N LYS A 242 1.24 10.45 18.72
CA LYS A 242 0.52 10.42 17.45
C LYS A 242 -0.19 9.10 17.31
N HIS A 243 -1.26 9.10 16.53
CA HIS A 243 -1.98 7.86 16.24
C HIS A 243 -1.23 7.04 15.19
N ALA A 244 -1.22 5.72 15.38
CA ALA A 244 -0.84 4.76 14.37
C ALA A 244 -1.77 4.89 13.15
N VAL A 245 -1.19 4.95 11.96
CA VAL A 245 -1.89 5.39 10.77
C VAL A 245 -1.23 4.88 9.49
N ILE A 246 -2.04 4.62 8.48
CA ILE A 246 -1.63 4.55 7.07
C ILE A 246 -2.17 5.81 6.40
N ASP A 247 -1.29 6.75 6.12
CA ASP A 247 -1.65 8.11 5.68
C ASP A 247 -1.07 8.40 4.30
N THR A 248 -1.82 9.11 3.46
CA THR A 248 -1.34 9.48 2.13
C THR A 248 -0.37 10.67 2.22
N LEU A 249 0.75 10.53 1.52
CA LEU A 249 1.74 11.58 1.37
C LEU A 249 1.51 12.34 0.07
N TRP A 250 1.90 13.61 0.06
CA TRP A 250 1.99 14.38 -1.18
C TRP A 250 3.36 14.15 -1.78
N SER A 251 3.38 13.66 -3.00
CA SER A 251 4.62 13.34 -3.68
C SER A 251 5.01 14.38 -4.74
N GLY A 252 4.29 15.50 -4.80
CA GLY A 252 4.56 16.61 -5.72
C GLY A 252 3.71 16.56 -7.00
N TRP A 253 3.55 17.72 -7.64
CA TRP A 253 2.67 17.90 -8.80
C TRP A 253 2.91 16.91 -9.94
N LYS A 254 4.18 16.64 -10.28
CA LYS A 254 4.52 15.68 -11.34
C LYS A 254 3.98 14.29 -11.02
N ASN A 255 4.13 13.85 -9.78
CA ASN A 255 3.75 12.51 -9.38
C ASN A 255 2.24 12.36 -9.20
N GLU A 256 1.55 13.42 -8.81
CA GLU A 256 0.12 13.43 -8.54
C GLU A 256 -0.71 13.63 -9.82
N CYS A 257 -0.27 14.50 -10.72
CA CYS A 257 -1.01 14.83 -11.94
C CYS A 257 -0.58 14.03 -13.18
N CYS A 258 0.68 13.59 -13.27
CA CYS A 258 1.20 13.01 -14.51
C CYS A 258 1.51 11.52 -14.42
N SER A 259 1.98 11.03 -13.27
CA SER A 259 2.34 9.61 -13.11
C SER A 259 1.49 8.85 -12.10
N GLN A 260 0.59 9.53 -11.38
CA GLN A 260 -0.29 8.96 -10.35
C GLN A 260 0.44 7.96 -9.45
N LYS A 261 1.64 8.36 -8.98
CA LYS A 261 2.45 7.55 -8.07
C LYS A 261 2.07 7.89 -6.65
N ASN A 262 1.51 6.92 -5.94
CA ASN A 262 1.13 7.10 -4.56
C ASN A 262 2.33 6.89 -3.61
N ALA A 263 2.28 7.57 -2.47
CA ALA A 263 3.18 7.33 -1.37
C ALA A 263 2.40 7.37 -0.06
N TYR A 264 2.78 6.49 0.86
CA TYR A 264 2.12 6.29 2.13
C TYR A 264 3.11 6.39 3.27
N HIS A 265 2.68 7.01 4.35
CA HIS A 265 3.32 6.95 5.66
C HIS A 265 2.62 5.90 6.49
N LEU A 266 3.37 4.89 6.94
CA LEU A 266 2.92 3.85 7.85
C LEU A 266 3.52 4.11 9.21
N ALA A 267 2.71 4.57 10.16
CA ALA A 267 3.09 4.73 11.55
C ALA A 267 2.51 3.57 12.36
N PHE A 268 3.38 2.77 12.97
CA PHE A 268 3.00 1.53 13.65
C PHE A 268 2.59 1.77 15.11
N PRO A 269 1.64 1.00 15.65
CA PRO A 269 1.39 0.95 17.09
C PRO A 269 2.65 0.60 17.89
N SER A 270 2.74 1.11 19.11
CA SER A 270 3.85 0.77 20.01
C SER A 270 3.87 -0.72 20.37
N GLY A 271 5.05 -1.33 20.41
CA GLY A 271 5.24 -2.70 20.90
C GLY A 271 4.84 -3.81 19.92
N LEU A 272 4.65 -3.49 18.64
CA LEU A 272 4.45 -4.51 17.61
C LEU A 272 5.75 -5.26 17.29
N SER A 273 5.60 -6.56 17.06
CA SER A 273 6.65 -7.40 16.48
C SER A 273 6.93 -7.03 15.02
N ALA A 274 8.10 -7.42 14.51
CA ALA A 274 8.45 -7.27 13.09
C ALA A 274 7.42 -7.90 12.15
N GLU A 275 6.89 -9.07 12.50
CA GLU A 275 5.87 -9.78 11.72
C GLU A 275 4.56 -9.00 11.65
N GLU A 276 4.11 -8.40 12.75
CA GLU A 276 2.91 -7.55 12.76
C GLU A 276 3.11 -6.26 11.95
N LYS A 277 4.33 -5.71 11.94
CA LYS A 277 4.69 -4.55 11.09
C LYS A 277 4.70 -4.94 9.62
N LEU A 278 5.24 -6.11 9.27
CA LEU A 278 5.18 -6.67 7.91
C LEU A 278 3.72 -6.86 7.46
N LEU A 279 2.85 -7.36 8.33
CA LEU A 279 1.41 -7.49 8.07
C LEU A 279 0.72 -6.14 7.86
N LEU A 280 1.11 -5.10 8.60
CA LEU A 280 0.61 -3.73 8.40
C LEU A 280 1.15 -3.10 7.10
N THR A 281 2.37 -3.43 6.66
CA THR A 281 2.86 -3.07 5.32
C THR A 281 1.99 -3.70 4.23
N GLY A 282 1.68 -4.99 4.34
CA GLY A 282 0.72 -5.65 3.44
C GLY A 282 -0.67 -5.02 3.47
N SER A 283 -1.11 -4.54 4.64
CA SER A 283 -2.36 -3.80 4.76
C SER A 283 -2.36 -2.49 3.95
N GLY A 284 -1.23 -1.78 3.92
CA GLY A 284 -1.04 -0.60 3.08
C GLY A 284 -1.18 -0.91 1.59
N LEU A 285 -0.59 -2.01 1.13
CA LEU A 285 -0.73 -2.49 -0.25
C LEU A 285 -2.18 -2.83 -0.60
N LEU A 286 -2.91 -3.52 0.28
CA LEU A 286 -4.32 -3.84 0.02
C LEU A 286 -5.19 -2.59 -0.04
N ILE A 287 -4.93 -1.58 0.80
CA ILE A 287 -5.63 -0.30 0.75
C ILE A 287 -5.39 0.38 -0.60
N ASP A 288 -4.14 0.45 -1.10
CA ASP A 288 -3.87 0.98 -2.44
C ASP A 288 -4.63 0.21 -3.53
N LEU A 289 -4.48 -1.12 -3.54
CA LEU A 289 -5.10 -2.00 -4.52
C LEU A 289 -6.63 -1.90 -4.59
N THR A 290 -7.28 -1.64 -3.45
CA THR A 290 -8.75 -1.58 -3.37
C THR A 290 -9.32 -0.17 -3.47
N MET A 291 -8.59 0.85 -3.02
CA MET A 291 -9.14 2.20 -2.87
C MET A 291 -8.52 3.22 -3.81
N PHE A 292 -7.22 3.13 -4.08
CA PHE A 292 -6.47 4.19 -4.76
C PHE A 292 -6.13 3.81 -6.20
N GLU A 293 -5.86 2.53 -6.49
CA GLU A 293 -5.79 2.00 -7.87
C GLU A 293 -7.09 2.25 -8.66
N GLN A 294 -8.23 2.38 -7.97
CA GLN A 294 -9.55 2.62 -8.59
C GLN A 294 -9.86 4.09 -8.89
N GLN A 295 -9.08 5.05 -8.38
CA GLN A 295 -9.44 6.49 -8.41
C GLN A 295 -9.14 7.22 -9.73
N GLN A 296 -9.00 6.51 -10.85
CA GLN A 296 -8.88 7.12 -12.17
C GLN A 296 -10.21 7.08 -12.90
N ASP A 297 -10.91 8.22 -13.01
CA ASP A 297 -11.92 8.38 -14.06
C ASP A 297 -12.16 9.81 -14.59
N ASP A 298 -11.66 10.91 -13.98
CA ASP A 298 -12.15 12.27 -14.36
C ASP A 298 -11.11 13.37 -14.73
N ASN A 299 -9.91 13.04 -15.22
CA ASN A 299 -8.99 14.05 -15.79
C ASN A 299 -8.86 13.96 -17.31
#